data_AF-A0A0F5JU19-F1
#
_entry.id   AF-A0A0F5JU19-F1
#
_cell.length_a   1.000
_cell.length_b   1.000
_cell.length_c   1.000
_cell.angle_alpha   90.00
_cell.angle_beta   90.00
_cell.angle_gamma   90.00
#
_symmetry.space_group_name_H-M   'P 1'
#
loop_
_entity.id
_entity.type
_entity.pdbx_description
1 polymer ?
#
loop_
_entity_poly.entity_id
_entity_poly.type
_entity_poly.pdbx_seq_one_letter_code
_entity_poly.pdbx_strand_id
1 'polypeptide(L)'
;MNFQISISGFIALYIFMLAGFGGWVIIGRVPAILHTPLMSGSNFVHGIVVVGGIYALLNASTMQEQVIGFFAVLLGAGNAAGGYAVTNRMLTMFKTSDHPARPAHHRQAGSIKLGTRQKALGTPPC
;
A
#
# COMPACT_ATOMS: atom_id res chain seq x y z
N MET A 1 -14.38 -10.92 -31.79
CA MET A 1 -14.52 -11.40 -30.40
C MET A 1 -15.50 -10.47 -29.71
N ASN A 2 -16.78 -10.83 -29.70
CA ASN A 2 -17.84 -9.95 -29.22
C ASN A 2 -17.97 -10.13 -27.71
N PHE A 3 -17.17 -9.39 -26.95
CA PHE A 3 -17.38 -9.21 -25.51
C PHE A 3 -18.61 -8.30 -25.30
N GLN A 4 -19.80 -8.80 -25.63
CA GLN A 4 -21.07 -8.16 -25.28
C GLN A 4 -21.34 -8.40 -23.80
N ILE A 5 -20.58 -7.70 -22.96
CA ILE A 5 -20.91 -7.53 -21.55
C ILE A 5 -22.11 -6.57 -21.54
N SER A 6 -23.32 -7.11 -21.62
CA SER A 6 -24.56 -6.33 -21.52
C SER A 6 -24.78 -5.89 -20.07
N ILE A 7 -23.86 -5.10 -19.52
CA ILE A 7 -24.06 -4.37 -18.27
C ILE A 7 -25.05 -3.25 -18.59
N SER A 8 -26.32 -3.48 -18.23
CA SER A 8 -27.31 -2.40 -18.20
C SER A 8 -26.82 -1.28 -17.28
N GLY A 9 -27.10 -0.02 -17.61
CA GLY A 9 -26.67 1.14 -16.80
C GLY A 9 -27.08 1.02 -15.32
N PHE A 10 -28.21 0.37 -15.05
CA PHE A 10 -28.63 0.04 -13.68
C PHE A 10 -27.66 -0.92 -12.99
N ILE A 11 -27.19 -1.97 -13.66
CA ILE A 11 -26.23 -2.96 -13.12
C ILE A 11 -24.89 -2.30 -12.82
N ALA A 12 -24.38 -1.42 -13.70
CA ALA A 12 -23.16 -0.66 -13.45
C ALA A 12 -23.26 0.19 -12.18
N LEU A 13 -24.42 0.84 -11.99
CA LEU A 13 -24.69 1.66 -10.81
C LEU A 13 -24.73 0.81 -9.52
N TYR A 14 -25.35 -0.38 -9.57
CA TYR A 14 -25.33 -1.32 -8.45
C TYR A 14 -23.90 -1.77 -8.11
N ILE A 15 -23.08 -2.13 -9.11
CA ILE A 15 -21.69 -2.54 -8.89
C ILE A 15 -20.89 -1.38 -8.28
N PHE A 16 -21.04 -0.17 -8.79
CA PHE A 16 -20.36 1.02 -8.27
C PHE A 16 -20.74 1.30 -6.80
N MET A 17 -22.04 1.28 -6.48
CA MET A 17 -22.55 1.46 -5.11
C MET A 17 -22.03 0.40 -4.15
N LEU A 18 -22.13 -0.88 -4.52
CA LEU A 18 -21.68 -1.99 -3.67
C LEU A 18 -20.16 -2.02 -3.50
N ALA A 19 -19.40 -1.75 -4.56
CA ALA A 19 -17.94 -1.67 -4.48
C ALA A 19 -17.47 -0.49 -3.60
N GLY A 20 -18.11 0.68 -3.73
CA GLY A 20 -17.82 1.84 -2.88
C GLY A 20 -18.14 1.59 -1.41
N PHE A 21 -19.31 1.02 -1.11
CA PHE A 21 -19.68 0.65 0.25
C PHE A 21 -18.73 -0.40 0.85
N GLY A 22 -18.38 -1.43 0.06
CA GLY A 22 -17.41 -2.45 0.46
C GLY A 22 -16.05 -1.84 0.81
N GLY A 23 -15.55 -0.92 -0.03
CA GLY A 23 -14.30 -0.20 0.23
C GLY A 23 -14.31 0.59 1.55
N TRP A 24 -15.41 1.31 1.82
CA TRP A 24 -15.58 2.07 3.06
C TRP A 24 -15.53 1.17 4.32
N VAL A 25 -16.25 0.04 4.29
CA VAL A 25 -16.27 -0.91 5.41
C VAL A 25 -14.89 -1.54 5.65
N ILE A 26 -14.17 -1.89 4.58
CA ILE A 26 -12.85 -2.53 4.67
C ILE A 26 -11.81 -1.58 5.26
N ILE A 27 -11.72 -0.35 4.74
CA ILE A 27 -10.71 0.64 5.18
C ILE A 27 -10.96 1.05 6.64
N GLY A 28 -12.22 1.14 7.07
CA GLY A 28 -12.58 1.54 8.44
C GLY A 28 -12.15 0.57 9.55
N ARG A 29 -11.60 -0.62 9.21
CA ARG A 29 -11.18 -1.65 10.19
C ARG A 29 -9.67 -1.85 10.25
N VAL A 30 -8.89 -1.01 9.57
CA VAL A 30 -7.42 -1.14 9.51
C VAL A 30 -6.76 -0.46 10.71
N PRO A 31 -5.79 -1.11 11.39
CA PRO A 31 -5.05 -0.50 12.50
C PRO A 31 -4.12 0.63 12.02
N ALA A 32 -3.87 1.61 12.89
CA ALA A 32 -3.18 2.85 12.51
C ALA A 32 -1.76 2.66 11.93
N ILE A 33 -1.09 1.59 12.33
CA ILE A 33 0.27 1.21 11.87
C ILE A 33 0.29 0.87 10.37
N LEU A 34 -0.85 0.51 9.78
CA LEU A 34 -0.95 0.12 8.38
C LEU A 34 -1.43 1.27 7.47
N HIS A 35 -1.67 2.49 7.97
CA HIS A 35 -2.14 3.58 7.08
C HIS A 35 -1.13 3.93 5.98
N THR A 36 0.17 3.96 6.28
CA THR A 36 1.21 4.27 5.28
C THR A 36 1.38 3.13 4.25
N PRO A 37 1.45 1.84 4.64
CA PRO A 37 1.38 0.74 3.69
C PRO A 37 0.08 0.72 2.87
N LEU A 38 -1.06 1.04 3.49
CA LEU A 38 -2.36 1.07 2.82
C LEU A 38 -2.45 2.22 1.81
N MET A 39 -1.90 3.39 2.14
CA MET A 39 -1.79 4.53 1.24
C MET A 39 -0.94 4.19 0.00
N SER A 40 0.18 3.48 0.17
CA SER A 40 0.98 3.00 -0.96
C SER A 40 0.26 1.89 -1.75
N GLY A 41 -0.41 0.98 -1.05
CA GLY A 41 -1.13 -0.14 -1.64
C GLY A 41 -2.31 0.31 -2.51
N SER A 42 -3.08 1.32 -2.09
CA SER A 42 -4.17 1.87 -2.91
C SER A 42 -3.65 2.57 -4.17
N ASN A 43 -2.49 3.23 -4.10
CA ASN A 43 -1.81 3.78 -5.28
C ASN A 43 -1.37 2.67 -6.25
N PHE A 44 -0.92 1.51 -5.77
CA PHE A 44 -0.64 0.36 -6.63
C PHE A 44 -1.90 -0.19 -7.31
N VAL A 45 -3.02 -0.33 -6.57
CA VAL A 45 -4.29 -0.87 -7.11
C VAL A 45 -4.87 0.05 -8.17
N HIS A 46 -4.75 1.37 -8.01
CA HIS A 46 -5.13 2.35 -9.03
C HIS A 46 -4.38 2.17 -10.36
N GLY A 47 -3.22 1.49 -10.36
CA GLY A 47 -2.47 1.13 -11.57
C GLY A 47 -3.26 0.33 -12.61
N ILE A 48 -4.46 -0.16 -12.29
CA ILE A 48 -5.41 -0.76 -13.24
C ILE A 48 -5.71 0.13 -14.45
N VAL A 49 -5.46 1.44 -14.38
CA VAL A 49 -5.52 2.36 -15.53
C VAL A 49 -4.71 1.84 -16.74
N VAL A 50 -3.66 1.04 -16.53
CA VAL A 50 -2.92 0.40 -17.63
C VAL A 50 -3.82 -0.43 -18.55
N VAL A 51 -4.86 -1.08 -18.02
CA VAL A 51 -5.81 -1.88 -18.81
C VAL A 51 -6.63 -0.98 -19.73
N GLY A 52 -7.04 0.19 -19.24
CA GLY A 52 -7.70 1.22 -20.04
C GLY A 52 -6.79 1.77 -21.13
N GLY A 53 -5.51 2.00 -20.81
CA GLY A 53 -4.49 2.43 -21.78
C GLY A 53 -4.26 1.40 -22.89
N ILE A 54 -4.17 0.12 -22.53
CA ILE A 54 -4.04 -0.98 -23.51
C ILE A 54 -5.27 -1.03 -24.41
N TYR A 55 -6.48 -0.93 -23.83
CA TYR A 55 -7.71 -0.90 -24.61
C TYR A 55 -7.75 0.30 -25.57
N ALA A 56 -7.36 1.48 -25.13
CA ALA A 56 -7.29 2.68 -25.97
C ALA A 56 -6.27 2.52 -27.11
N LEU A 57 -5.07 1.99 -26.81
CA LEU A 57 -4.03 1.76 -27.81
C LEU A 57 -4.45 0.71 -28.85
N LEU A 58 -5.15 -0.34 -28.44
CA LEU A 58 -5.66 -1.38 -29.35
C LEU A 58 -6.74 -0.88 -30.31
N ASN A 59 -7.49 0.16 -29.93
CA ASN A 59 -8.52 0.78 -30.76
C ASN A 59 -8.03 2.03 -31.50
N ALA A 60 -6.75 2.40 -31.35
CA ALA A 60 -6.18 3.59 -31.96
C ALA A 60 -6.04 3.41 -33.48
N SER A 61 -6.67 4.31 -34.23
CA SER A 61 -6.69 4.32 -35.70
C SER A 61 -5.76 5.38 -36.28
N THR A 62 -5.54 6.48 -35.56
CA THR A 62 -4.68 7.58 -35.98
C THR A 62 -3.31 7.53 -35.29
N MET A 63 -2.29 8.11 -35.93
CA MET A 63 -0.95 8.15 -35.34
C MET A 63 -0.91 8.95 -34.04
N GLN A 64 -1.77 9.98 -33.88
CA GLN A 64 -1.88 10.73 -32.63
C GLN A 64 -2.46 9.87 -31.49
N GLU A 65 -3.52 9.11 -31.77
CA GLU A 65 -4.12 8.17 -30.81
C GLU A 65 -3.13 7.09 -30.38
N GLN A 66 -2.31 6.58 -31.31
CA GLN A 66 -1.29 5.57 -31.01
C GLN A 66 -0.19 6.12 -30.08
N VAL A 67 0.27 7.35 -30.32
CA VAL A 67 1.26 7.99 -29.45
C VAL A 67 0.69 8.21 -28.04
N ILE A 68 -0.54 8.72 -27.94
CA ILE A 68 -1.19 8.93 -26.64
C ILE A 68 -1.43 7.59 -25.92
N GLY A 69 -1.91 6.58 -26.64
CA GLY A 69 -2.12 5.24 -26.11
C GLY A 69 -0.82 4.60 -25.61
N PHE A 70 0.29 4.79 -26.34
CA PHE A 70 1.61 4.34 -25.91
C PHE A 70 2.03 4.97 -24.58
N PHE A 71 1.90 6.30 -24.45
CA PHE A 71 2.21 6.97 -23.18
C PHE A 71 1.24 6.57 -22.06
N ALA A 72 -0.04 6.35 -22.35
CA ALA A 72 -1.01 5.86 -21.37
C ALA A 72 -0.61 4.49 -20.81
N VAL A 73 -0.20 3.55 -21.68
CA VAL A 73 0.30 2.24 -21.25
C VAL A 73 1.60 2.37 -20.47
N LEU A 74 2.55 3.18 -20.94
CA LEU A 74 3.85 3.37 -20.29
C LEU A 74 3.70 3.95 -18.88
N LEU A 75 2.87 4.98 -18.72
CA LEU A 75 2.59 5.60 -17.42
C LEU A 75 1.79 4.66 -16.51
N GLY A 76 0.80 3.95 -17.05
CA GLY A 76 0.02 2.96 -16.29
C GLY A 76 0.88 1.80 -15.79
N ALA A 77 1.74 1.25 -16.65
CA ALA A 77 2.68 0.19 -16.30
C ALA A 77 3.71 0.68 -15.27
N GLY A 78 4.22 1.92 -15.42
CA GLY A 78 5.10 2.55 -14.45
C GLY A 78 4.46 2.72 -13.08
N ASN A 79 3.18 3.13 -13.01
CA ASN A 79 2.44 3.24 -11.76
C ASN A 79 2.26 1.88 -11.07
N ALA A 80 1.86 0.85 -11.82
CA ALA A 80 1.69 -0.50 -11.27
C ALA A 80 3.02 -1.11 -10.79
N ALA A 81 4.08 -1.03 -11.61
CA ALA A 81 5.39 -1.59 -11.25
C ALA A 81 6.05 -0.84 -10.08
N GLY A 82 6.01 0.50 -10.11
CA GLY A 82 6.56 1.34 -9.05
C GLY A 82 5.78 1.21 -7.74
N GLY A 83 4.45 1.21 -7.83
CA GLY A 83 3.55 1.02 -6.68
C GLY A 83 3.78 -0.32 -5.98
N TYR A 84 3.95 -1.40 -6.75
CA TYR A 84 4.28 -2.72 -6.20
C TYR A 84 5.64 -2.73 -5.49
N ALA A 85 6.67 -2.16 -6.12
CA ALA A 85 8.02 -2.16 -5.57
C ALA A 85 8.11 -1.42 -4.22
N VAL A 86 7.43 -0.27 -4.11
CA VAL A 86 7.37 0.52 -2.86
C VAL A 86 6.56 -0.20 -1.80
N THR A 87 5.38 -0.71 -2.15
CA THR A 87 4.49 -1.41 -1.21
C THR A 87 5.16 -2.67 -0.66
N ASN A 88 5.87 -3.44 -1.49
CA ASN A 88 6.58 -4.64 -1.04
C ASN A 88 7.67 -4.30 -0.01
N ARG A 89 8.44 -3.22 -0.22
CA ARG A 89 9.44 -2.75 0.76
C ARG A 89 8.79 -2.31 2.08
N MET A 90 7.64 -1.65 2.03
CA MET A 90 6.89 -1.28 3.24
C MET A 90 6.38 -2.51 3.99
N LEU A 91 5.85 -3.51 3.28
CA LEU A 91 5.30 -4.73 3.89
C LEU A 91 6.39 -5.68 4.40
N THR A 92 7.61 -5.62 3.86
CA THR A 92 8.73 -6.43 4.37
C THR A 92 9.13 -6.08 5.80
N MET A 93 8.78 -4.88 6.29
CA MET A 93 9.04 -4.47 7.68
C MET A 93 8.09 -5.11 8.69
N PHE A 94 6.96 -5.67 8.24
CA PHE A 94 6.03 -6.44 9.07
C PHE A 94 6.30 -7.93 9.06
N LYS A 95 7.19 -8.40 8.19
CA LYS A 95 7.70 -9.77 8.28
C LYS A 95 8.67 -9.78 9.45
N THR A 96 8.26 -10.37 10.56
CA THR A 96 9.19 -10.75 11.63
C THR A 96 10.31 -11.52 10.96
N SER A 97 11.50 -10.94 10.90
CA SER A 97 12.69 -11.65 10.48
C SER A 97 12.77 -12.88 11.39
N ASP A 98 12.87 -14.08 10.80
CA ASP A 98 13.35 -15.29 11.47
C ASP A 98 14.80 -15.02 11.90
N HIS A 99 14.98 -14.13 12.87
CA HIS A 99 16.25 -13.91 13.52
C HIS A 99 16.34 -15.03 14.57
N PRO A 100 17.22 -16.03 14.40
CA PRO A 100 17.45 -16.99 15.46
C PRO A 100 17.86 -16.18 16.68
N ALA A 101 17.22 -16.49 17.81
CA ALA A 101 17.37 -15.79 19.07
C ALA A 101 18.85 -15.47 19.32
N ARG A 102 19.20 -14.19 19.38
CA ARG A 102 20.55 -13.74 19.73
C ARG A 102 20.87 -14.36 21.10
N PRO A 103 21.95 -15.14 21.26
CA PRO A 103 22.22 -15.82 22.52
C PRO A 103 22.36 -14.76 23.61
N ALA A 104 21.63 -14.97 24.70
CA ALA A 104 21.58 -14.07 25.83
C ALA A 104 23.00 -13.84 26.36
N HIS A 105 23.49 -12.60 26.22
CA HIS A 105 24.75 -12.19 26.80
C HIS A 105 24.58 -12.22 28.32
N HIS A 106 25.16 -13.22 28.97
CA HIS A 106 25.23 -13.35 30.42
C HIS A 106 25.86 -12.07 30.98
N ARG A 107 25.04 -11.16 31.50
CA ARG A 107 25.52 -9.99 32.24
C ARG A 107 25.93 -10.50 33.61
N GLN A 108 27.23 -10.63 33.84
CA GLN A 108 27.77 -10.86 35.18
C GLN A 108 27.22 -9.77 36.10
N ALA A 109 26.46 -10.19 37.11
CA ALA A 109 25.98 -9.34 38.19
C ALA A 109 27.18 -8.91 39.04
N GLY A 110 27.85 -7.84 38.61
CA GLY A 110 28.76 -7.07 39.44
C GLY A 110 27.95 -6.37 40.52
N SER A 111 27.98 -6.91 41.73
CA SER A 111 27.51 -6.29 42.96
C SER A 111 28.21 -4.95 43.17
N ILE A 112 27.57 -3.86 42.76
CA ILE A 112 27.99 -2.50 43.06
C ILE A 112 27.13 -1.97 44.20
N LYS A 113 27.82 -1.61 45.28
CA LYS A 113 27.33 -1.17 46.58
C LYS A 113 26.16 -0.18 46.50
N LEU A 114 25.15 -0.46 47.32
CA LEU A 114 24.09 0.45 47.71
C LEU A 114 24.71 1.69 48.40
N GLY A 115 24.84 2.78 47.65
CA GLY A 115 25.29 4.08 48.13
C GLY A 115 24.18 5.10 47.95
N THR A 116 23.48 5.37 49.04
CA THR A 116 22.75 6.61 49.37
C THR A 116 22.98 7.79 48.42
N ARG A 117 21.93 8.21 47.69
CA ARG A 117 21.61 9.63 47.38
C ARG A 117 20.22 9.76 46.78
N GLN A 118 19.25 9.83 47.67
CA GLN A 118 18.08 10.68 47.54
C GLN A 118 18.50 12.10 47.16
N LYS A 119 17.89 12.70 46.11
CA LYS A 119 17.37 14.10 46.06
C LYS A 119 17.09 14.56 44.61
N ALA A 120 15.95 15.25 44.47
CA ALA A 120 15.47 16.09 43.35
C ALA A 120 14.89 15.31 42.15
N LEU A 121 13.56 15.23 41.95
CA LEU A 121 12.53 16.28 41.81
C LEU A 121 12.80 17.19 40.61
N GLY A 122 12.01 16.98 39.55
CA GLY A 122 11.96 17.84 38.36
C GLY A 122 11.12 17.18 37.26
N THR A 123 9.82 17.45 37.25
CA THR A 123 8.90 17.08 36.15
C THR A 123 9.26 17.89 34.89
N PRO A 124 9.26 17.31 33.69
CA PRO A 124 9.36 18.09 32.45
C PRO A 124 8.04 18.79 32.11
N PRO A 125 8.07 19.98 31.46
CA PRO A 125 6.88 20.71 31.02
C PRO A 125 6.20 20.03 29.81
N CYS A 126 4.89 20.30 29.69
CA CYS A 126 3.93 19.79 28.70
C CYS A 126 4.39 19.84 27.25
#